data_AF-A0A8S1LKP9-F1
#
_entry.id   AF-A0A8S1LKP9-F1
#
_cell.length_a   1.000
_cell.length_b   1.000
_cell.length_c   1.000
_cell.angle_alpha   90.00
_cell.angle_beta   90.00
_cell.angle_gamma   90.00
#
_symmetry.space_group_name_H-M   'P 1'
#
loop_
_entity.id
_entity.type
_entity.pdbx_description
1 polymer ?
#
loop_
_entity_poly.entity_id
_entity_poly.type
_entity_poly.pdbx_seq_one_letter_code
_entity_poly.pdbx_strand_id
1 'polypeptide(L)'
;MCITLKKIQKLVKSGQMIGEALVPYYRQILPVMNMYKNKRLNIGDKIDYAQRKNENLSDLIQETLETLEKNGGEDAYINIKYMIPTYESCMF
;
A
#
# COMPACT_ATOMS: atom_id res chain seq x y z
N MET A 1 -3.46 6.10 10.94
CA MET A 1 -2.79 5.39 9.82
C MET A 1 -3.59 5.49 8.51
N CYS A 2 -4.86 5.07 8.47
CA CYS A 2 -5.66 5.08 7.23
C CYS A 2 -5.74 6.45 6.53
N ILE A 3 -5.88 7.54 7.28
CA ILE A 3 -5.91 8.91 6.72
C ILE A 3 -4.59 9.22 5.99
N THR A 4 -3.45 8.85 6.58
CA THR A 4 -2.12 9.08 5.98
C THR A 4 -1.95 8.28 4.70
N LEU A 5 -2.34 7.00 4.68
CA LEU A 5 -2.31 6.16 3.47
C LEU A 5 -3.15 6.76 2.34
N LYS A 6 -4.37 7.20 2.64
CA LYS A 6 -5.24 7.89 1.67
C LYS A 6 -4.61 9.19 1.14
N LYS A 7 -3.89 9.92 1.98
CA LYS A 7 -3.15 11.12 1.55
C LYS A 7 -1.96 10.75 0.65
N ILE A 8 -1.21 9.70 0.96
CA ILE A 8 -0.12 9.20 0.11
C ILE A 8 -0.66 8.79 -1.27
N GLN A 9 -1.74 8.02 -1.31
CA GLN A 9 -2.40 7.64 -2.57
C GLN A 9 -2.79 8.88 -3.40
N LYS A 10 -3.39 9.89 -2.78
CA LYS A 10 -3.75 11.14 -3.46
C LYS A 10 -2.53 11.93 -3.94
N LEU A 11 -1.47 11.99 -3.13
CA LEU A 11 -0.22 12.68 -3.47
C LEU A 11 0.42 12.06 -4.70
N VAL A 12 0.57 10.74 -4.73
CA VAL A 12 1.18 10.02 -5.85
C VAL A 12 0.37 10.19 -7.14
N LYS A 13 -0.96 10.22 -7.05
CA LYS A 13 -1.87 10.46 -8.19
C LYS A 13 -1.94 11.92 -8.64
N SER A 14 -1.40 12.87 -7.87
CA SER A 14 -1.53 14.31 -8.15
C SER A 14 -0.54 14.84 -9.19
N GLY A 15 0.49 14.08 -9.55
CA GLY A 15 1.48 14.49 -10.54
C GLY A 15 2.32 13.32 -11.04
N GLN A 16 2.66 13.35 -12.34
CA GLN A 16 3.24 12.21 -13.06
C GLN A 16 4.58 11.71 -12.49
N MET A 17 5.44 12.62 -12.01
CA MET A 17 6.78 12.28 -11.50
C MET A 17 6.84 12.07 -9.98
N ILE A 18 5.72 12.21 -9.27
CA ILE A 18 5.71 12.18 -7.80
C ILE A 18 5.97 10.77 -7.28
N GLY A 19 5.40 9.74 -7.93
CA GLY A 19 5.62 8.36 -7.52
C GLY A 19 7.08 7.93 -7.68
N GLU A 20 7.71 8.25 -8.81
CA GLU A 20 9.15 8.00 -9.04
C GLU A 20 10.02 8.71 -8.00
N ALA A 21 9.72 9.98 -7.69
CA ALA A 21 10.44 10.75 -6.67
C ALA A 21 10.31 10.16 -5.25
N LEU A 22 9.28 9.35 -4.98
CA LEU A 22 9.07 8.70 -3.68
C LEU A 22 9.85 7.38 -3.53
N VAL A 23 10.30 6.76 -4.61
CA VAL A 23 11.02 5.47 -4.57
C VAL A 23 12.22 5.47 -3.62
N PRO A 24 13.10 6.49 -3.58
CA PRO A 24 14.23 6.53 -2.64
C PRO A 24 13.81 6.50 -1.16
N TYR A 25 12.58 6.95 -0.86
CA TYR A 25 12.04 7.04 0.49
C TYR A 25 11.25 5.79 0.92
N TYR A 26 11.06 4.80 0.03
CA TYR A 26 10.36 3.56 0.36
C TYR A 26 10.98 2.84 1.56
N ARG A 27 12.30 2.94 1.74
CA ARG A 27 12.99 2.36 2.90
C ARG A 27 12.51 2.89 4.25
N GLN A 28 12.04 4.14 4.29
CA GLN A 28 11.54 4.77 5.52
C GLN A 28 10.03 4.57 5.69
N ILE A 29 9.28 4.55 4.59
CA ILE A 29 7.81 4.58 4.62
C ILE A 29 7.22 3.17 4.71
N LEU A 30 7.76 2.20 3.95
CA LEU A 30 7.18 0.88 3.79
C LEU A 30 7.30 -0.07 5.01
N PRO A 31 8.32 0.01 5.89
CA PRO A 31 8.40 -0.87 7.06
C PRO A 31 7.15 -0.82 7.94
N VAL A 32 6.58 0.38 8.12
CA VAL A 32 5.36 0.56 8.91
C VAL A 32 4.19 -0.14 8.24
N MET A 33 4.05 -0.06 6.91
CA MET A 33 2.99 -0.77 6.18
C MET A 33 3.12 -2.29 6.32
N ASN A 34 4.34 -2.83 6.27
CA ASN A 34 4.60 -4.26 6.43
C ASN A 34 4.07 -4.82 7.76
N MET A 35 4.22 -4.06 8.86
CA MET A 35 3.75 -4.47 10.19
C MET A 35 2.23 -4.70 10.27
N TYR A 36 1.45 -4.07 9.39
CA TYR A 36 -0.02 -4.13 9.40
C TYR A 36 -0.62 -4.83 8.18
N LYS A 37 0.20 -5.16 7.17
CA LYS A 37 -0.26 -5.78 5.92
C LYS A 37 -1.04 -7.08 6.14
N ASN A 38 -0.62 -7.91 7.09
CA ASN A 38 -1.23 -9.20 7.39
C ASN A 38 -2.21 -9.18 8.57
N LYS A 39 -2.52 -8.00 9.14
CA LYS A 39 -3.49 -7.87 10.24
C LYS A 39 -4.92 -7.84 9.70
N ARG A 40 -5.34 -8.93 9.05
CA ARG A 40 -6.76 -9.13 8.72
C ARG A 40 -7.51 -9.49 10.00
N LEU A 41 -8.64 -8.84 10.23
CA LEU A 41 -9.59 -9.25 11.27
C LEU A 41 -10.09 -10.65 10.93
N ASN A 42 -9.67 -11.65 11.69
CA ASN A 42 -10.19 -13.00 11.54
C ASN A 42 -11.47 -13.11 12.38
N ILE A 43 -12.62 -13.04 11.72
CA ILE A 43 -13.94 -13.02 12.38
C ILE A 43 -14.67 -14.37 12.32
N GLY A 44 -14.01 -15.43 11.81
CA GLY A 44 -14.63 -16.75 11.62
C GLY A 44 -15.84 -16.68 10.67
N ASP A 45 -16.91 -17.42 10.99
CA ASP A 45 -18.15 -17.45 10.20
C ASP A 45 -19.05 -16.20 10.37
N LYS A 46 -18.57 -15.16 11.05
CA LYS A 46 -19.34 -13.93 11.21
C LYS A 46 -19.18 -13.06 9.96
N ILE A 47 -20.28 -12.44 9.53
CA ILE A 47 -20.26 -11.47 8.42
C ILE A 47 -19.71 -10.14 8.94
N ASP A 48 -18.63 -9.64 8.33
CA ASP A 48 -18.10 -8.31 8.64
C ASP A 48 -18.99 -7.23 8.02
N TYR A 49 -19.92 -6.66 8.79
CA TYR A 49 -20.70 -5.52 8.32
C TYR A 49 -19.87 -4.22 8.22
N ALA A 50 -18.67 -4.17 8.80
CA ALA A 50 -17.76 -3.01 8.70
C ALA A 50 -16.94 -3.00 7.39
N GLN A 51 -16.91 -4.09 6.61
CA GLN A 51 -16.35 -4.09 5.25
C GLN A 51 -16.96 -3.00 4.36
N ARG A 52 -18.26 -2.70 4.53
CA ARG A 52 -18.94 -1.60 3.80
C ARG A 52 -18.35 -0.22 4.06
N LYS A 53 -17.67 -0.01 5.20
CA LYS A 53 -17.04 1.28 5.56
C LYS A 53 -15.62 1.45 5.00
N ASN A 54 -15.06 0.43 4.35
CA ASN A 54 -13.74 0.51 3.73
C ASN A 54 -12.65 0.91 4.76
N GLU A 55 -12.78 0.40 5.99
CA GLU A 55 -11.90 0.70 7.13
C GLU A 55 -10.86 -0.39 7.38
N ASN A 56 -10.84 -1.45 6.56
CA ASN A 56 -9.86 -2.51 6.73
C ASN A 56 -8.46 -2.01 6.32
N LEU A 57 -7.62 -1.81 7.33
CA LEU A 57 -6.28 -1.26 7.16
C LEU A 57 -5.40 -2.13 6.24
N SER A 58 -5.56 -3.46 6.27
CA SER A 58 -4.80 -4.37 5.40
C SER A 58 -5.09 -4.11 3.93
N ASP A 59 -6.36 -3.91 3.60
CA ASP A 59 -6.81 -3.73 2.22
C ASP A 59 -6.38 -2.34 1.71
N LEU A 60 -6.45 -1.32 2.56
CA LEU A 60 -5.94 0.01 2.24
C LEU A 60 -4.41 0.03 2.06
N ILE A 61 -3.67 -0.76 2.85
CA ILE A 61 -2.23 -0.93 2.66
C ILE A 61 -1.96 -1.57 1.31
N GLN A 62 -2.67 -2.65 0.96
CA GLN A 62 -2.53 -3.32 -0.32
C GLN A 62 -2.80 -2.36 -1.49
N GLU A 63 -3.91 -1.63 -1.47
CA GLU A 63 -4.24 -0.62 -2.50
C GLU A 63 -3.17 0.49 -2.58
N THR A 64 -2.60 0.89 -1.45
CA THR A 64 -1.52 1.89 -1.42
C THR A 64 -0.26 1.37 -2.08
N LEU A 65 0.15 0.12 -1.81
CA LEU A 65 1.33 -0.49 -2.44
C LEU A 65 1.17 -0.61 -3.95
N GLU A 66 -0.01 -1.01 -4.41
CA GLU A 66 -0.33 -1.08 -5.84
C GLU A 66 -0.30 0.30 -6.51
N THR A 67 -0.81 1.33 -5.81
CA THR A 67 -0.74 2.71 -6.29
C THR A 67 0.72 3.19 -6.38
N LEU A 68 1.57 2.81 -5.43
CA LEU A 68 2.99 3.15 -5.43
C LEU A 68 3.76 2.43 -6.54
N GLU A 69 3.44 1.17 -6.82
CA GLU A 69 4.03 0.43 -7.94
C GLU A 69 3.61 1.04 -9.28
N LYS A 70 2.32 1.27 -9.51
CA LYS A 70 1.76 1.81 -10.77
C LYS A 70 2.32 3.19 -11.16
N ASN A 71 2.74 4.00 -10.19
CA ASN A 71 3.20 5.37 -10.42
C ASN A 71 4.71 5.55 -10.10
N GLY A 72 5.39 4.52 -9.61
CA GLY A 72 6.76 4.60 -9.13
C GLY A 72 7.84 4.34 -10.18
N GLY A 73 7.45 4.07 -11.43
CA GLY A 73 8.37 3.70 -12.50
C GLY A 73 8.90 2.27 -12.40
N GLU A 74 9.91 1.96 -13.22
CA GLU A 74 10.43 0.59 -13.43
C GLU A 74 11.02 -0.04 -12.16
N ASP A 75 11.68 0.77 -11.32
CA ASP A 75 12.34 0.30 -10.10
C ASP A 75 11.39 0.16 -8.89
N ALA A 76 10.13 0.58 -9.02
CA ALA A 76 9.20 0.62 -7.89
C ALA A 76 8.96 -0.76 -7.29
N TYR A 77 8.72 -1.77 -8.14
CA TYR A 77 8.44 -3.13 -7.70
C TYR A 77 9.60 -3.73 -6.89
N ILE A 78 10.84 -3.62 -7.39
CA ILE A 78 12.02 -4.18 -6.73
C ILE A 78 12.21 -3.54 -5.36
N ASN A 79 12.04 -2.21 -5.25
CA ASN A 79 12.16 -1.51 -3.98
C ASN A 79 11.03 -1.89 -3.00
N ILE A 80 9.79 -2.04 -3.48
CA ILE A 80 8.67 -2.50 -2.65
C ILE A 80 8.90 -3.94 -2.17
N LYS A 81 9.31 -4.85 -3.06
CA LYS A 81 9.55 -6.26 -2.77
C LYS A 81 10.69 -6.44 -1.74
N TYR A 82 11.72 -5.60 -1.81
CA TYR A 82 12.81 -5.62 -0.84
C TYR A 82 12.34 -5.24 0.58
N MET A 83 11.42 -4.28 0.70
CA MET A 83 10.90 -3.84 1.99
C MET A 83 9.74 -4.72 2.50
N ILE A 84 8.97 -5.31 1.58
CA ILE A 84 7.77 -6.10 1.85
C ILE A 84 7.85 -7.40 1.01
N PRO A 85 8.54 -8.44 1.50
CA PRO A 85 8.77 -9.68 0.75
C PRO A 85 7.49 -10.40 0.31
N THR A 86 6.39 -10.21 1.06
CA THR A 86 5.08 -10.81 0.79
C THR A 86 4.28 -10.07 -0.29
N TYR A 87 4.78 -8.96 -0.84
CA TYR A 87 4.10 -8.21 -1.90
C TYR A 87 4.28 -8.91 -3.25
N GLU A 88 3.22 -8.95 -4.03
CA GLU A 88 3.19 -9.49 -5.39
C GLU A 88 2.85 -8.36 -6.34
N SER A 89 3.50 -8.34 -7.50
CA SER A 89 3.32 -7.26 -8.48
C SER A 89 1.88 -7.19 -8.97
N CYS A 90 1.36 -5.98 -9.13
CA CYS A 90 0.05 -5.72 -9.72
C CYS A 90 0.10 -5.30 -11.20
N MET A 91 1.28 -5.33 -11.80
CA MET A 91 1.52 -5.03 -13.22
C MET A 91 1.78 -6.36 -13.93
N PHE A 92 0.92 -6.73 -14.88
CA PHE A 92 1.03 -7.95 -15.70
C PHE A 92 1.41 -7.59 -17.13
#